data_AF-A0A7X5VR21-F1
#
_entry.id   AF-A0A7X5VR21-F1
#
_cell.length_a   1.000
_cell.length_b   1.000
_cell.length_c   1.000
_cell.angle_alpha   90.00
_cell.angle_beta   90.00
_cell.angle_gamma   90.00
#
_symmetry.space_group_name_H-M   'P 1'
#
loop_
_entity.id
_entity.type
_entity.pdbx_description
1 polymer ?
#
loop_
_entity_poly.entity_id
_entity_poly.type
_entity_poly.pdbx_seq_one_letter_code
_entity_poly.pdbx_strand_id
1 'polypeptide(L)'
;EWSRLDSLCRITVSRFYRDRAVWDHLGEVVLPDLARHAGRCGDAELRCWSVGCASGEEPYTLAMIGAAASVPLRILAGEADEHLLDRARRGVYDPP
;
A
#
# COMPACT_ATOMS: atom_id res chain seq x y z
N GLU A 1 23.18 15.59 12.88
CA GLU A 1 24.07 14.48 12.47
C GLU A 1 23.32 13.15 12.39
N TRP A 2 22.65 12.72 13.46
CA TRP A 2 21.89 11.45 13.51
C TRP A 2 20.85 11.27 12.39
N SER A 3 20.03 12.27 12.09
CA SER A 3 19.02 12.17 11.01
C SER A 3 19.64 11.90 9.63
N ARG A 4 20.88 12.38 9.40
CA ARG A 4 21.60 12.18 8.14
C ARG A 4 22.23 10.79 8.05
N LEU A 5 22.69 10.24 9.17
CA LEU A 5 23.15 8.85 9.23
C LEU A 5 21.98 7.89 9.05
N ASP A 6 20.87 8.14 9.74
CA ASP A 6 19.66 7.34 9.65
C ASP A 6 19.12 7.28 8.20
N SER A 7 19.08 8.40 7.48
CA SER A 7 18.66 8.41 6.08
C SER A 7 19.53 7.53 5.16
N LEU A 8 20.79 7.29 5.51
CA LEU A 8 21.70 6.45 4.74
C LEU A 8 21.56 4.95 5.06
N CYS A 9 20.87 4.59 6.14
CA CYS A 9 20.68 3.20 6.57
C CYS A 9 19.35 2.59 6.10
N ARG A 10 18.46 3.37 5.48
CA ARG A 10 17.15 2.92 5.01
C ARG A 10 17.23 2.34 3.59
N ILE A 11 16.59 1.19 3.36
CA ILE A 11 16.38 0.65 2.00
C ILE A 11 14.95 0.96 1.58
N THR A 12 14.79 1.98 0.74
CA THR A 12 13.48 2.53 0.36
C THR A 12 13.09 2.23 -1.07
N VAL A 13 13.88 1.42 -1.79
CA VAL A 13 13.53 1.03 -3.17
C VAL A 13 12.32 0.10 -3.14
N SER A 14 11.25 0.53 -3.81
CA SER A 14 10.01 -0.23 -4.00
C SER A 14 9.61 -0.26 -5.48
N ARG A 15 8.64 -1.10 -5.81
CA ARG A 15 8.05 -1.22 -7.14
C ARG A 15 6.61 -1.72 -7.04
N PHE A 16 5.80 -1.36 -8.03
CA PHE A 16 4.44 -1.88 -8.12
C PHE A 16 4.46 -3.42 -8.17
N TYR A 17 3.52 -4.03 -7.45
CA TYR A 17 3.39 -5.49 -7.36
C TYR A 17 4.69 -6.20 -6.94
N ARG A 18 5.49 -5.59 -6.06
CA ARG A 18 6.64 -6.26 -5.43
C ARG A 18 6.13 -7.53 -4.75
N ASP A 19 6.72 -8.67 -5.14
CA ASP A 19 6.28 -10.01 -4.70
C ASP A 19 4.86 -10.37 -5.15
N ARG A 20 4.62 -10.32 -6.47
CA ARG A 20 3.31 -10.52 -7.13
C ARG A 20 2.46 -11.67 -6.56
N ALA A 21 3.04 -12.83 -6.23
CA ALA A 21 2.28 -13.95 -5.66
C ALA A 21 1.55 -13.60 -4.35
N VAL A 22 2.12 -12.69 -3.53
CA VAL A 22 1.48 -12.18 -2.31
C VAL A 22 0.26 -11.34 -2.66
N TRP A 23 0.40 -10.47 -3.66
CA TRP A 23 -0.69 -9.61 -4.14
C TRP A 23 -1.82 -10.41 -4.79
N ASP A 24 -1.50 -11.44 -5.56
CA ASP A 24 -2.48 -12.34 -6.17
C ASP A 24 -3.29 -13.03 -5.07
N HIS A 25 -2.63 -13.62 -4.07
CA HIS A 25 -3.32 -14.26 -2.95
C HIS A 25 -4.16 -13.27 -2.12
N LEU A 26 -3.64 -12.06 -1.89
CA LEU A 26 -4.35 -11.00 -1.19
C LEU A 26 -5.65 -10.62 -1.93
N GLY A 27 -5.58 -10.43 -3.24
CA GLY A 27 -6.72 -10.03 -4.06
C GLY A 27 -7.75 -11.14 -4.29
N GLU A 28 -7.29 -12.37 -4.50
CA GLU A 28 -8.18 -13.50 -4.87
C GLU A 28 -8.82 -14.18 -3.66
N VAL A 29 -8.15 -14.19 -2.51
CA VAL A 29 -8.57 -14.95 -1.34
C VAL A 29 -8.85 -14.03 -0.15
N VAL A 30 -7.86 -13.25 0.27
CA VAL A 30 -7.91 -12.57 1.57
C VAL A 30 -8.89 -11.39 1.57
N LEU A 31 -8.83 -10.49 0.59
CA LEU A 31 -9.71 -9.32 0.54
C LEU A 31 -11.20 -9.69 0.40
N PRO A 32 -11.61 -10.61 -0.49
CA PRO A 32 -13.00 -11.04 -0.57
C PRO A 32 -13.52 -11.65 0.74
N ASP A 33 -12.69 -12.45 1.42
CA ASP A 33 -13.05 -13.09 2.68
C ASP A 33 -13.26 -12.07 3.80
N LEU A 34 -12.35 -11.11 3.93
CA LEU A 34 -12.46 -10.01 4.88
C LEU A 34 -13.66 -9.11 4.56
N ALA A 35 -13.90 -8.79 3.29
CA ALA A 35 -15.04 -7.97 2.88
C ALA A 35 -16.38 -8.61 3.23
N ARG A 36 -16.51 -9.93 3.01
CA ARG A 36 -17.70 -10.69 3.42
C ARG A 36 -17.90 -10.66 4.94
N HIS A 37 -16.82 -10.71 5.72
CA HIS A 37 -16.90 -10.61 7.18
C HIS A 37 -17.31 -9.21 7.62
N ALA A 38 -16.64 -8.18 7.12
CA ALA A 38 -16.92 -6.77 7.40
C ALA A 38 -18.39 -6.41 7.08
N GLY A 39 -18.91 -6.84 5.93
CA GLY A 39 -20.31 -6.63 5.55
C GLY A 39 -21.32 -7.26 6.53
N ARG A 40 -21.00 -8.39 7.17
CA ARG A 40 -21.84 -8.99 8.23
C ARG A 40 -21.81 -8.18 9.52
N CYS A 41 -20.74 -7.43 9.76
CA CYS A 41 -20.59 -6.52 10.90
C CYS A 41 -21.17 -5.12 10.63
N GLY A 42 -21.65 -4.85 9.41
CA GLY A 42 -22.19 -3.55 9.00
C GLY A 42 -21.14 -2.54 8.51
N ASP A 43 -19.91 -2.98 8.30
CA ASP A 43 -18.85 -2.13 7.74
C ASP A 43 -18.95 -2.06 6.22
N ALA A 44 -18.82 -0.84 5.68
CA ALA A 44 -18.93 -0.57 4.25
C ALA A 44 -17.60 -0.68 3.49
N GLU A 45 -16.45 -0.72 4.20
CA GLU A 45 -15.11 -0.77 3.62
C GLU A 45 -14.11 -1.45 4.55
N LEU A 46 -13.05 -2.03 3.99
CA LEU A 46 -11.92 -2.52 4.77
C LEU A 46 -10.92 -1.39 5.02
N ARG A 47 -10.39 -1.31 6.25
CA ARG A 47 -9.34 -0.35 6.60
C ARG A 47 -7.99 -1.04 6.54
N CYS A 48 -7.09 -0.51 5.72
CA CYS A 48 -5.75 -1.04 5.51
C CYS A 48 -4.70 0.00 5.91
N TRP A 49 -3.56 -0.48 6.40
CA TRP A 49 -2.41 0.37 6.71
C TRP A 49 -1.15 -0.19 6.02
N SER A 50 -0.57 0.60 5.11
CA SER A 50 0.75 0.37 4.53
C SER A 50 1.79 1.10 5.40
N VAL A 51 2.70 0.32 6.00
CA VAL A 51 3.72 0.81 6.93
C VAL A 51 5.07 0.78 6.22
N GLY A 52 5.71 1.95 6.05
CA GLY A 52 6.94 2.06 5.28
C GLY A 52 6.66 2.01 3.78
N CYS A 53 5.72 2.85 3.30
CA CYS A 53 5.22 2.78 1.93
C CYS A 53 6.22 3.24 0.87
N ALA A 54 7.42 3.68 1.26
CA ALA A 54 8.40 4.29 0.37
C ALA A 54 7.75 5.39 -0.50
N SER A 55 8.01 5.39 -1.81
CA SER A 55 7.44 6.32 -2.77
C SER A 55 6.01 6.00 -3.18
N GLY A 56 5.29 5.13 -2.47
CA GLY A 56 3.84 4.91 -2.60
C GLY A 56 3.43 3.73 -3.47
N GLU A 57 4.36 3.00 -4.06
CA GLU A 57 4.06 1.89 -4.97
C GLU A 57 3.18 0.81 -4.30
N GLU A 58 3.42 0.51 -3.02
CA GLU A 58 2.65 -0.48 -2.25
C GLU A 58 1.18 -0.06 -2.01
N PRO A 59 0.86 1.10 -1.40
CA PRO A 59 -0.53 1.49 -1.16
C PRO A 59 -1.30 1.69 -2.47
N TYR A 60 -0.64 2.10 -3.57
CA TYR A 60 -1.28 2.14 -4.87
C TYR A 60 -1.54 0.74 -5.45
N THR A 61 -0.61 -0.20 -5.34
CA THR A 61 -0.86 -1.60 -5.70
C THR A 61 -2.05 -2.17 -4.94
N LEU A 62 -2.14 -1.93 -3.63
CA LEU A 62 -3.28 -2.35 -2.82
C LEU A 62 -4.59 -1.72 -3.29
N ALA A 63 -4.59 -0.42 -3.60
CA ALA A 63 -5.77 0.28 -4.13
C ALA A 63 -6.24 -0.33 -5.47
N MET A 64 -5.32 -0.60 -6.39
CA MET A 64 -5.62 -1.22 -7.68
C MET A 64 -6.21 -2.63 -7.52
N ILE A 65 -5.67 -3.43 -6.61
CA ILE A 65 -6.17 -4.79 -6.33
C ILE A 65 -7.55 -4.74 -5.68
N GLY A 66 -7.75 -3.87 -4.69
CA GLY A 66 -9.06 -3.68 -4.06
C GLY A 66 -10.13 -3.27 -5.09
N ALA A 67 -9.79 -2.34 -5.97
CA ALA A 67 -10.67 -1.94 -7.07
C ALA A 67 -10.98 -3.11 -8.03
N ALA A 68 -9.98 -3.88 -8.43
CA ALA A 68 -10.15 -5.05 -9.30
C ALA A 68 -11.03 -6.15 -8.65
N ALA A 69 -10.90 -6.35 -7.34
CA ALA A 69 -11.71 -7.28 -6.56
C ALA A 69 -13.10 -6.73 -6.19
N SER A 70 -13.43 -5.49 -6.58
CA SER A 70 -14.64 -4.78 -6.13
C SER A 70 -14.79 -4.72 -4.61
N VAL A 71 -13.66 -4.66 -3.90
CA VAL A 71 -13.61 -4.54 -2.44
C VAL A 71 -13.28 -3.08 -2.09
N PRO A 72 -14.20 -2.33 -1.45
CA PRO A 72 -13.93 -0.96 -1.02
C PRO A 72 -12.88 -0.94 0.09
N LEU A 73 -11.81 -0.16 -0.14
CA LEU A 73 -10.68 -0.02 0.79
C LEU A 73 -10.50 1.45 1.21
N ARG A 74 -10.26 1.66 2.50
CA ARG A 74 -9.63 2.87 3.03
C ARG A 74 -8.18 2.57 3.39
N ILE A 75 -7.24 3.20 2.72
CA ILE A 75 -5.81 2.94 2.89
C ILE A 75 -5.15 4.12 3.60
N LEU A 76 -4.56 3.85 4.76
CA LEU A 76 -3.57 4.73 5.38
C LEU A 76 -2.19 4.29 4.91
N ALA A 77 -1.34 5.23 4.49
CA ALA A 77 0.05 4.96 4.15
C ALA A 77 0.96 5.86 4.97
N GLY A 78 1.99 5.28 5.59
CA GLY A 78 2.96 6.00 6.40
C GLY A 78 4.38 5.69 5.97
N GLU A 79 5.24 6.70 6.03
CA GLU A 79 6.67 6.58 5.75
C GLU A 79 7.41 7.62 6.62
N ALA A 80 8.63 7.28 7.04
CA ALA A 80 9.45 8.12 7.91
C ALA A 80 10.29 9.15 7.12
N ASP A 81 10.31 9.05 5.80
CA ASP A 81 10.96 10.00 4.89
C ASP A 81 9.89 10.86 4.19
N GLU A 82 9.83 12.15 4.55
CA GLU A 82 8.85 13.09 3.99
C GLU A 82 9.03 13.29 2.48
N HIS A 83 10.25 13.16 1.94
CA HIS A 83 10.48 13.30 0.50
C HIS A 83 9.83 12.14 -0.28
N LEU A 84 9.82 10.94 0.30
CA LEU A 84 9.11 9.80 -0.27
C LEU A 84 7.60 9.95 -0.14
N LEU A 85 7.10 10.46 0.99
CA LEU A 85 5.67 10.79 1.14
C LEU A 85 5.23 11.83 0.12
N ASP A 86 6.01 12.87 -0.14
CA ASP A 86 5.69 13.87 -1.16
C ASP A 86 5.66 13.26 -2.56
N ARG A 87 6.56 12.33 -2.86
CA ARG A 87 6.53 11.58 -4.12
C ARG A 87 5.29 10.69 -4.20
N ALA A 88 4.96 9.97 -3.14
CA ALA A 88 3.76 9.14 -3.04
C ALA A 88 2.49 9.98 -3.26
N ARG A 89 2.37 11.14 -2.59
CA ARG A 89 1.24 12.07 -2.75
C ARG A 89 1.09 12.60 -4.17
N ARG A 90 2.19 12.84 -4.89
CA ARG A 90 2.15 13.25 -6.30
C ARG A 90 1.64 12.12 -7.22
N GLY A 91 1.93 10.87 -6.89
CA GLY A 91 1.45 9.70 -7.65
C GLY A 91 1.97 9.64 -9.10
N VAL A 92 3.14 10.22 -9.38
CA VAL A 92 3.77 10.22 -10.72
C VAL A 92 4.97 9.28 -10.71
N TYR A 93 4.96 8.30 -11.63
CA TYR A 93 5.98 7.27 -11.75
C TYR A 93 6.45 7.17 -13.19
N ASP A 94 7.76 7.04 -13.36
CA ASP A 94 8.35 6.83 -14.68
C ASP A 94 8.07 5.39 -15.16
N PRO A 95 7.92 5.20 -16.48
CA PRO A 95 7.90 3.86 -17.05
C PRO A 95 9.21 3.12 -16.74
N PRO A 96 9.15 1.78 -16.63
CA PRO A 96 10.32 0.94 -16.37
C PRO A 96 11.35 0.96 -17.51
#